data_AF-A0A3M1AER5-F1
#
_entry.id   AF-A0A3M1AER5-F1
#
_cell.length_a   1.000
_cell.length_b   1.000
_cell.length_c   1.000
_cell.angle_alpha   90.00
_cell.angle_beta   90.00
_cell.angle_gamma   90.00
#
_symmetry.space_group_name_H-M   'P 1'
#
loop_
_entity.id
_entity.type
_entity.pdbx_description
1 polymer ?
#
loop_
_entity_poly.entity_id
_entity_poly.type
_entity_poly.pdbx_seq_one_letter_code
_entity_poly.pdbx_strand_id
1 'polypeptide(L)'
;MSGVQLLTVAPDEADQRLDRWFRRRFPHVGQGRIEKMCRKGEIRVDGGRVKASTRLAAGQKVRIPPLPEAEAAPVPRPAARITPADAEAIRQAV
;
A
#
# COMPACT_ATOMS: atom_id res chain seq x y z
N MET A 1 -19.45 -11.84 6.27
CA MET A 1 -18.22 -12.21 6.98
C MET A 1 -17.05 -11.52 6.30
N SER A 2 -16.63 -10.36 6.78
CA SER A 2 -15.42 -9.73 6.22
C SER A 2 -14.21 -10.33 6.95
N GLY A 3 -13.42 -11.10 6.21
CA GLY A 3 -12.26 -11.81 6.74
C GLY A 3 -11.06 -10.88 6.91
N VAL A 4 -10.20 -11.20 7.87
CA VAL A 4 -8.87 -10.60 8.00
C VAL A 4 -8.04 -11.02 6.79
N GLN A 5 -7.33 -10.07 6.17
CA GLN A 5 -6.45 -10.33 5.04
C GLN A 5 -4.99 -10.24 5.47
N LEU A 6 -4.12 -11.03 4.82
CA LEU A 6 -2.68 -10.98 5.01
C LEU A 6 -2.03 -10.74 3.65
N LEU A 7 -1.38 -9.58 3.48
CA LEU A 7 -0.73 -9.20 2.24
C LEU A 7 0.79 -9.16 2.44
N THR A 8 1.53 -9.71 1.49
CA THR A 8 2.99 -9.64 1.48
C THR A 8 3.44 -8.38 0.74
N VAL A 9 4.43 -7.67 1.29
CA VAL A 9 5.06 -6.50 0.66
C VAL A 9 5.94 -6.98 -0.48
N ALA A 10 5.66 -6.51 -1.70
CA ALA A 10 6.45 -6.84 -2.87
C ALA A 10 7.77 -6.05 -2.91
N PRO A 11 8.82 -6.52 -3.62
CA PRO A 11 10.10 -5.83 -3.68
C PRO A 11 10.03 -4.40 -4.24
N ASP A 12 9.12 -4.14 -5.18
CA ASP A 12 8.84 -2.84 -5.78
C ASP A 12 8.10 -1.87 -4.84
N GLU A 13 7.72 -2.36 -3.67
CA GLU A 13 6.98 -1.62 -2.64
C GLU A 13 7.75 -1.53 -1.32
N ALA A 14 8.96 -2.08 -1.31
CA ALA A 14 9.89 -1.94 -0.19
C ALA A 14 10.30 -0.48 0.01
N ASP A 15 10.78 -0.19 1.21
CA ASP A 15 11.13 1.13 1.73
C ASP A 15 9.97 2.14 1.74
N GLN A 16 8.76 1.77 1.32
CA GLN A 16 7.59 2.63 1.42
C GLN A 16 7.03 2.66 2.84
N ARG A 17 6.55 3.84 3.27
CA ARG A 17 5.78 3.96 4.52
C ARG A 17 4.48 3.16 4.43
N LEU A 18 4.13 2.47 5.52
CA LEU A 18 2.91 1.69 5.65
C LEU A 18 1.66 2.47 5.25
N ASP A 19 1.53 3.72 5.68
CA ASP A 19 0.37 4.55 5.34
C ASP A 19 0.24 4.87 3.84
N ARG A 20 1.36 5.08 3.15
CA ARG A 20 1.40 5.27 1.70
C ARG A 20 1.07 3.96 0.97
N TRP A 21 1.68 2.86 1.42
CA TRP A 21 1.45 1.52 0.88
C TRP A 21 -0.01 1.10 1.02
N PHE A 22 -0.61 1.40 2.17
CA PHE A 22 -1.99 1.10 2.47
C PHE A 22 -2.95 1.91 1.59
N ARG A 23 -2.73 3.23 1.46
CA ARG A 23 -3.57 4.09 0.61
C ARG A 23 -3.47 3.76 -0.88
N ARG A 24 -2.33 3.28 -1.35
CA ARG A 24 -2.18 2.82 -2.74
C ARG A 24 -3.08 1.62 -3.04
N ARG A 25 -3.29 0.73 -2.07
CA ARG A 25 -4.16 -0.46 -2.19
C ARG A 25 -5.62 -0.19 -1.85
N PHE A 26 -5.85 0.68 -0.88
CA PHE A 26 -7.17 1.00 -0.34
C PHE A 26 -7.37 2.51 -0.35
N PRO A 27 -7.63 3.12 -1.53
CA PRO A 27 -7.72 4.57 -1.68
C PRO A 27 -8.84 5.22 -0.86
N HIS A 28 -9.91 4.46 -0.59
CA HIS A 28 -11.04 4.87 0.23
C HIS A 28 -10.71 4.96 1.73
N VAL A 29 -9.54 4.47 2.16
CA VAL A 29 -9.12 4.51 3.58
C VAL A 29 -8.21 5.70 3.81
N GLY A 30 -8.75 6.74 4.45
CA GLY A 30 -7.99 7.95 4.81
C GLY A 30 -6.94 7.74 5.91
N GLN A 31 -5.99 8.68 5.99
CA GLN A 31 -4.86 8.64 6.95
C GLN A 31 -5.29 8.47 8.41
N GLY A 32 -6.26 9.25 8.88
CA GLY A 32 -6.72 9.18 10.28
C GLY A 32 -7.28 7.81 10.65
N ARG A 33 -7.89 7.11 9.67
CA ARG A 33 -8.35 5.74 9.86
C ARG A 33 -7.21 4.75 9.91
N ILE A 34 -6.23 4.86 9.01
CA ILE A 34 -5.02 4.03 9.05
C ILE A 34 -4.33 4.18 10.39
N GLU A 35 -4.17 5.40 10.88
CA GLU A 35 -3.62 5.67 12.20
C GLU A 35 -4.44 5.04 13.31
N LYS A 36 -5.78 5.19 13.28
CA LYS A 36 -6.67 4.56 14.25
C LYS A 36 -6.52 3.03 14.26
N MET A 37 -6.46 2.40 13.09
CA MET A 37 -6.27 0.95 12.97
C MET A 37 -4.90 0.50 13.48
N CYS A 38 -3.83 1.25 13.18
CA CYS A 38 -2.49 1.00 13.75
C CYS A 38 -2.47 1.17 15.27
N ARG A 39 -3.10 2.24 15.80
CA ARG A 39 -3.22 2.50 17.24
C ARG A 39 -4.06 1.43 17.93
N LYS A 40 -5.09 0.88 17.31
CA LYS A 40 -5.85 -0.25 17.87
C LYS A 40 -5.15 -1.60 17.71
N GLY A 41 -4.05 -1.65 16.96
CA GLY A 41 -3.35 -2.90 16.63
C GLY A 41 -4.14 -3.77 15.64
N GLU A 42 -5.10 -3.21 14.91
CA GLU A 42 -5.86 -3.93 13.89
C GLU A 42 -4.97 -4.21 12.66
N ILE A 43 -4.11 -3.26 12.31
CA ILE A 43 -3.01 -3.47 11.35
C ILE A 43 -1.76 -3.94 12.10
N ARG A 44 -1.14 -5.01 11.59
CA ARG A 44 0.12 -5.55 12.12
C ARG A 44 1.08 -5.87 10.97
N VAL A 45 2.38 -5.75 11.22
CA VAL A 45 3.43 -6.19 10.28
C VAL A 45 4.23 -7.28 10.97
N ASP A 46 4.30 -8.46 10.35
CA ASP A 46 4.94 -9.66 10.91
C ASP A 46 4.44 -9.99 12.33
N GLY A 47 3.18 -9.69 12.61
CA GLY A 47 2.56 -9.88 13.94
C GLY A 47 2.84 -8.75 14.95
N GLY A 48 3.78 -7.85 14.65
CA GLY A 48 4.11 -6.68 15.47
C GLY A 48 3.12 -5.51 15.31
N ARG A 49 2.91 -4.76 16.40
CA ARG A 49 2.19 -3.48 16.36
C ARG A 49 3.10 -2.41 15.78
N VAL A 50 2.60 -1.65 14.82
CA VAL A 50 3.38 -0.68 14.04
C VAL A 50 2.74 0.70 14.03
N LYS A 51 3.54 1.72 13.71
CA LYS A 51 3.04 3.07 13.43
C LYS A 51 2.70 3.19 11.94
N ALA A 52 1.79 4.09 11.60
CA ALA A 52 1.46 4.37 10.20
C ALA A 52 2.67 4.85 9.38
N SER A 53 3.66 5.49 10.03
CA SER A 53 4.90 5.95 9.41
C SER A 53 6.00 4.88 9.29
N THR A 54 5.77 3.65 9.76
CA THR A 54 6.73 2.55 9.67
C THR A 54 7.07 2.27 8.20
N ARG A 55 8.36 2.22 7.85
CA ARG A 55 8.82 1.78 6.52
C ARG A 55 8.76 0.26 6.43
N LEU A 56 8.28 -0.22 5.30
CA LEU A 56 8.11 -1.64 5.02
C LEU A 56 9.35 -2.20 4.30
N ALA A 57 9.69 -3.45 4.57
CA ALA A 57 10.68 -4.21 3.83
C ALA A 57 10.00 -5.24 2.92
N ALA A 58 10.68 -5.62 1.83
CA ALA A 58 10.22 -6.69 0.96
C ALA A 58 10.02 -8.00 1.75
N GLY A 59 8.96 -8.73 1.46
CA GLY A 59 8.66 -10.02 2.10
C GLY A 59 7.93 -9.92 3.45
N GLN A 60 7.79 -8.72 4.03
CA GLN A 60 7.01 -8.55 5.26
C GLN A 60 5.52 -8.82 5.04
N LYS A 61 4.86 -9.38 6.06
CA LYS A 61 3.43 -9.70 6.03
C LYS A 61 2.63 -8.65 6.78
N VAL A 62 1.75 -7.95 6.06
CA VAL A 62 0.84 -6.95 6.62
C VAL A 62 -0.54 -7.57 6.85
N ARG A 63 -0.96 -7.64 8.11
CA ARG A 63 -2.32 -8.02 8.51
C ARG A 63 -3.24 -6.80 8.35
N ILE A 64 -4.33 -6.99 7.62
CA ILE A 64 -5.31 -5.95 7.32
C ILE A 64 -6.66 -6.39 7.91
N PRO A 65 -7.27 -5.56 8.77
CA PRO A 65 -8.60 -5.87 9.28
C PRO A 65 -9.64 -5.75 8.17
N PRO A 66 -10.85 -6.28 8.39
CA PRO A 66 -12.01 -5.94 7.59
C PRO A 66 -12.16 -4.44 7.36
N LEU A 67 -12.04 -4.02 6.11
CA LEU A 67 -12.31 -2.67 5.68
C LEU A 67 -13.78 -2.57 5.27
N PRO A 68 -14.48 -1.47 5.58
CA PRO A 68 -15.82 -1.27 5.07
C PRO A 68 -15.74 -1.10 3.56
N GLU A 69 -16.84 -1.46 2.92
CA GLU A 69 -16.96 -1.37 1.48
C GLU A 69 -16.69 0.06 1.03
N ALA A 70 -15.85 0.17 0.00
CA ALA A 70 -15.73 1.42 -0.72
C ALA A 70 -17.06 1.64 -1.43
N GLU A 71 -17.81 2.69 -1.08
CA GLU A 71 -18.74 3.27 -2.06
C GLU A 71 -17.91 3.53 -3.32
N ALA A 72 -18.34 2.96 -4.45
CA ALA A 72 -17.56 2.79 -5.66
C ALA A 72 -16.80 4.06 -6.08
N ALA A 73 -15.58 4.23 -5.57
CA ALA A 73 -14.64 5.25 -5.99
C ALA A 73 -13.69 4.59 -7.00
N PRO A 74 -13.40 5.26 -8.13
CA PRO A 74 -12.69 4.65 -9.25
C PRO A 74 -11.32 4.14 -8.79
N VAL A 75 -11.06 2.87 -9.09
CA VAL A 75 -9.76 2.23 -8.90
C VAL A 75 -8.69 3.11 -9.53
N PRO A 76 -7.66 3.58 -8.79
CA PRO A 76 -6.53 4.20 -9.43
C PRO A 76 -5.87 3.13 -10.29
N ARG A 77 -5.87 3.37 -11.60
CA ARG A 77 -5.14 2.56 -12.59
C ARG A 77 -3.74 2.29 -12.06
N PRO A 78 -3.21 1.06 -12.20
CA PRO A 78 -1.84 0.77 -11.79
C PRO A 78 -0.92 1.80 -12.43
N ALA A 79 -0.06 2.41 -11.60
CA ALA A 79 0.99 3.30 -12.06
C ALA A 79 1.66 2.64 -13.27
N ALA A 80 1.69 3.37 -14.39
CA ALA A 80 2.24 2.90 -15.64
C ALA A 80 3.57 2.20 -15.37
N ARG A 81 3.65 0.92 -15.76
CA ARG A 81 4.96 0.29 -15.99
C ARG A 81 5.58 1.12 -17.09
N ILE A 82 6.56 1.95 -16.76
CA ILE A 82 7.42 2.58 -17.78
C ILE A 82 8.06 1.41 -18.51
N THR A 83 7.60 1.18 -19.73
CA THR A 83 8.21 0.18 -20.59
C THR A 83 9.52 0.76 -21.12
N PRO A 84 10.56 -0.07 -21.36
CA PRO A 84 11.85 0.41 -21.87
C PRO A 84 11.79 1.20 -23.19
N ALA A 85 10.65 1.19 -23.88
CA ALA A 85 10.38 2.02 -25.06
C ALA A 85 10.36 3.54 -24.78
N ASP A 86 10.10 3.98 -23.54
CA ASP A 86 10.01 5.41 -23.21
C ASP A 86 11.39 6.07 -22.97
N ALA A 87 12.44 5.27 -22.73
CA ALA A 87 13.79 5.77 -22.43
C ALA A 87 14.60 6.14 -23.70
N GLU A 88 14.14 5.74 -24.88
CA GLU A 88 14.87 5.94 -26.14
C GLU A 88 14.52 7.27 -26.82
N ALA A 89 13.33 7.82 -26.54
CA ALA A 89 12.87 9.09 -27.12
C ALA A 89 13.66 10.33 -26.66
N ILE A 90 14.35 10.27 -25.51
CA ILE A 90 15.12 11.41 -24.98
C ILE A 90 16.49 11.56 -25.66
N ARG A 91 17.00 10.53 -26.34
CA ARG A 91 18.35 10.55 -26.94
C ARG A 91 18.41 11.00 -28.40
N GLN A 92 17.28 11.17 -29.08
CA GLN A 92 17.25 11.54 -30.51
C GLN A 92 16.94 13.03 -30.77
N ALA A 93 16.94 13.88 -29.74
CA ALA A 93 16.66 15.31 -29.87
C ALA A 93 17.89 16.21 -29.59
N VAL A 94 19.09 15.73 -29.89
CA VAL A 94 20.31 16.55 -29.98
C VAL A 94 20.98 16.29 -31.31
#